data_AF-A0AAP3DG87-F1
#
_entry.id   AF-A0AAP3DG87-F1
#
_cell.length_a   1.000
_cell.length_b   1.000
_cell.length_c   1.000
_cell.angle_alpha   90.00
_cell.angle_beta   90.00
_cell.angle_gamma   90.00
#
_symmetry.space_group_name_H-M   'P 1'
#
loop_
_entity.id
_entity.type
_entity.pdbx_description
1 polymer ?
#
loop_
_entity_poly.entity_id
_entity_poly.type
_entity_poly.pdbx_seq_one_letter_code
_entity_poly.pdbx_strand_id
1 'polypeptide(L)' 'MVKQYMIPVYAFLVKSGEWAIEPVENVKKILPEAYRMPVAEFLADQSNKK' A
#
# COMPACT_ATOMS: atom_id res chain seq x y z
N MET A 1 -9.53 7.74 -10.80
CA MET A 1 -10.22 8.12 -9.54
C MET A 1 -9.85 7.13 -8.46
N VAL A 2 -9.30 7.59 -7.33
CA VAL A 2 -8.94 6.75 -6.19
C VAL A 2 -10.17 6.46 -5.35
N LYS A 3 -10.47 5.18 -5.16
CA LYS A 3 -11.52 4.73 -4.23
C LYS A 3 -10.95 4.69 -2.82
N GLN A 4 -11.40 5.60 -1.95
CA GLN A 4 -10.86 5.78 -0.59
C GLN A 4 -10.88 4.49 0.24
N TYR A 5 -11.94 3.68 0.12
CA TYR A 5 -12.05 2.40 0.84
C TYR A 5 -10.97 1.38 0.44
N MET A 6 -10.33 1.51 -0.73
CA MET A 6 -9.27 0.61 -1.18
C MET A 6 -7.92 0.91 -0.53
N ILE A 7 -7.71 2.11 0.03
CA ILE A 7 -6.46 2.48 0.69
C ILE A 7 -6.13 1.53 1.86
N PRO A 8 -7.03 1.32 2.84
CA PRO A 8 -6.75 0.38 3.94
C PRO A 8 -6.67 -1.08 3.46
N VAL A 9 -7.39 -1.47 2.40
CA VAL A 9 -7.31 -2.82 1.82
C VAL A 9 -5.93 -3.08 1.23
N TYR A 10 -5.44 -2.16 0.42
CA TYR A 10 -4.10 -2.26 -0.15
C TYR A 10 -3.01 -2.15 0.91
N ALA A 11 -3.19 -1.32 1.93
CA ALA A 11 -2.28 -1.26 3.07
C ALA A 11 -2.19 -2.61 3.80
N PHE A 12 -3.31 -3.31 3.99
CA PHE A 12 -3.33 -4.66 4.55
C PHE A 12 -2.58 -5.67 3.66
N LEU A 13 -2.80 -5.62 2.35
CA LEU A 13 -2.12 -6.49 1.38
C LEU A 13 -0.61 -6.24 1.29
N VAL A 14 -0.16 -5.00 1.47
CA VAL A 14 1.27 -4.68 1.57
C VAL A 14 1.86 -5.24 2.86
N LYS A 15 1.14 -5.11 3.99
CA LYS A 15 1.58 -5.67 5.28
C LYS A 15 1.69 -7.20 5.27
N SER A 16 0.93 -7.91 4.44
CA SER A 16 1.05 -9.36 4.29
C SER A 16 2.29 -9.79 3.49
N GLY A 17 3.01 -8.85 2.87
CA GLY A 17 4.21 -9.12 2.07
C GLY A 17 3.94 -9.65 0.66
N GLU A 18 2.67 -9.87 0.29
CA GLU A 18 2.31 -10.31 -1.06
C GLU A 18 2.31 -9.18 -2.11
N TRP A 19 2.10 -7.95 -1.65
CA TRP A 19 2.05 -6.76 -2.49
C TRP A 19 3.15 -5.77 -2.11
N ALA A 20 3.67 -5.08 -3.10
CA ALA A 20 4.64 -4.01 -2.90
C ALA A 20 4.09 -2.65 -3.37
N ILE A 21 4.52 -1.60 -2.66
CA ILE A 21 4.25 -0.21 -3.02
C ILE A 21 5.03 0.15 -4.29
N GLU A 22 6.27 -0.30 -4.37
CA GLU A 22 7.17 -0.08 -5.50
C GLU A 22 7.62 -1.41 -6.12
N PRO A 23 8.17 -1.41 -7.35
CA PRO A 23 8.78 -2.60 -7.92
C PRO A 23 9.95 -3.07 -7.06
N VAL A 24 9.92 -4.32 -6.63
CA VAL A 24 11.01 -4.98 -5.88
C VAL A 24 11.25 -6.35 -6.50
N GLU A 25 12.52 -6.79 -6.52
CA GLU A 25 12.99 -7.93 -7.33
C GLU A 25 12.35 -9.30 -7.01
N ASN A 26 11.46 -9.40 -6.03
CA ASN A 26 10.80 -10.65 -5.66
C ASN A 26 9.30 -10.53 -5.39
N VAL A 27 8.65 -9.42 -5.78
CA VAL A 27 7.21 -9.23 -5.55
C VAL A 27 6.42 -9.29 -6.84
N LYS A 28 5.49 -10.25 -6.91
CA LYS A 28 4.68 -10.51 -8.11
C LYS A 28 3.55 -9.51 -8.31
N LYS A 29 3.15 -8.77 -7.27
CA LYS A 29 2.00 -7.86 -7.30
C LYS A 29 2.41 -6.48 -6.80
N ILE A 30 2.26 -5.48 -7.66
CA ILE A 30 2.59 -4.08 -7.36
C ILE A 30 1.28 -3.30 -7.31
N LEU A 31 1.19 -2.35 -6.37
CA LEU A 31 0.04 -1.46 -6.30
C LEU A 31 -0.15 -0.68 -7.62
N PRO A 32 -1.41 -0.46 -8.04
CA PRO A 32 -1.69 0.50 -9.10
C PRO A 32 -1.10 1.87 -8.73
N GLU A 33 -0.58 2.59 -9.71
CA GLU A 33 0.18 3.83 -9.49
C GLU A 33 -0.59 4.85 -8.65
N ALA A 34 -1.88 5.04 -8.93
CA ALA A 34 -2.76 5.95 -8.21
C ALA A 34 -2.93 5.63 -6.71
N TYR A 35 -2.53 4.42 -6.26
CA TYR A 35 -2.62 3.97 -4.89
C TYR A 35 -1.27 3.94 -4.16
N ARG A 36 -0.13 4.13 -4.83
CA ARG A 36 1.19 4.04 -4.18
C ARG A 36 1.37 5.11 -3.11
N MET A 37 1.15 6.38 -3.47
CA MET A 37 1.27 7.51 -2.54
C MET A 37 0.24 7.44 -1.40
N PRO A 38 -1.08 7.28 -1.66
CA PRO A 38 -2.06 7.26 -0.58
C PRO A 38 -1.89 6.09 0.40
N VAL A 39 -1.44 4.93 -0.09
CA VAL A 39 -1.17 3.77 0.77
C VAL A 39 0.10 3.97 1.60
N ALA A 40 1.15 4.56 1.02
CA ALA A 40 2.37 4.89 1.74
C ALA A 40 2.10 5.88 2.89
N GLU A 41 1.35 6.96 2.62
CA GLU A 41 0.93 7.93 3.64
C GLU A 41 0.11 7.28 4.75
N PHE A 42 -0.88 6.45 4.39
CA PHE A 42 -1.69 5.73 5.36
C PHE A 42 -0.86 4.80 6.25
N LEU A 43 0.10 4.06 5.68
CA LEU A 43 0.99 3.17 6.43
C LEU A 43 1.91 3.94 7.39
N ALA A 44 2.40 5.11 6.98
CA ALA A 44 3.22 5.98 7.81
C ALA A 44 2.44 6.53 9.02
N ASP A 45 1.21 7.03 8.81
CA ASP A 45 0.33 7.52 9.88
C ASP A 45 0.00 6.42 10.91
N GLN A 46 -0.25 5.19 10.44
CA GLN A 46 -0.50 4.05 11.32
C GLN A 46 0.73 3.66 12.15
N SER A 47 1.94 3.85 11.62
CA SER A 47 3.18 3.55 12.35
C SER A 47 3.49 4.57 13.42
N ASN A 48 3.08 5.83 13.22
CA ASN A 48 3.30 6.94 14.15
C ASN A 48 2.27 6.98 15.30
N LYS A 49 1.21 6.17 15.22
CA LYS A 49 0.16 6.03 16.24
C LYS A 49 0.37 4.84 17.20
N LYS A 50 1.51 4.16 17.11
CA LYS A 50 1.96 3.13 18.05
C LYS A 50 2.80 3.75 19.16
#